data_AF-A0A9D4N680-F1
#
_entry.id   AF-A0A9D4N680-F1
#
_cell.length_a   1.000
_cell.length_b   1.000
_cell.length_c   1.000
_cell.angle_alpha   90.00
_cell.angle_beta   90.00
_cell.angle_gamma   90.00
#
_symmetry.space_group_name_H-M   'P 1'
#
loop_
_entity.id
_entity.type
_entity.pdbx_description
1 polymer ?
#
loop_
_entity_poly.entity_id
_entity_poly.type
_entity_poly.pdbx_seq_one_letter_code
_entity_poly.pdbx_strand_id
1 'polypeptide(L)'
;MRLHQLIWDDTVCNCTSLFGMTLYDCTSLSGMTLYDCTSLSGMTLYDCTSLSGMTLYDCTSLAGMTLYDCTSLSGMTLYDFTSFSGMTLYASAPAYLG
;
A
#
# COMPACT_ATOMS: atom_id res chain seq x y z
N MET A 1 -10.74 3.32 11.66
CA MET A 1 -11.80 2.65 10.87
C MET A 1 -11.30 1.25 10.57
N ARG A 2 -12.08 0.19 10.87
CA ARG A 2 -11.77 -1.20 10.51
C ARG A 2 -12.58 -1.52 9.26
N LEU A 3 -11.92 -1.67 8.11
CA LEU A 3 -12.57 -2.00 6.84
C LEU A 3 -12.23 -3.46 6.51
N HIS A 4 -13.03 -4.39 7.06
CA HIS A 4 -13.03 -5.77 6.59
C HIS A 4 -13.74 -5.80 5.24
N GLN A 5 -13.00 -6.18 4.19
CA GLN A 5 -13.53 -6.51 2.86
C GLN A 5 -14.20 -5.36 2.10
N LEU A 6 -13.37 -4.44 1.60
CA LEU A 6 -13.76 -3.63 0.43
C LEU A 6 -12.80 -4.00 -0.68
N ILE A 7 -13.32 -4.27 -1.88
CA ILE A 7 -12.52 -4.14 -3.09
C ILE A 7 -12.22 -2.64 -3.18
N TRP A 8 -10.95 -2.26 -3.06
CA TRP A 8 -10.55 -0.86 -3.03
C TRP A 8 -10.47 -0.32 -4.46
N ASP A 9 -11.58 -0.36 -5.21
CA ASP A 9 -11.70 0.37 -6.49
C ASP A 9 -11.92 1.88 -6.26
N ASP A 10 -11.61 2.37 -5.06
CA ASP A 10 -11.73 3.77 -4.70
C ASP A 10 -10.49 4.52 -5.14
N THR A 11 -10.69 5.50 -6.02
CA THR A 11 -9.67 6.48 -6.36
C THR A 11 -9.68 7.60 -5.33
N VAL A 12 -8.55 7.80 -4.66
CA VAL A 12 -8.36 8.89 -3.70
C VAL A 12 -7.56 10.00 -4.39
N CYS A 13 -8.14 11.19 -4.52
CA CYS A 13 -7.54 12.34 -5.21
C CYS A 13 -7.20 13.48 -4.23
N ASN A 14 -6.23 14.33 -4.61
CA ASN A 14 -5.93 15.62 -3.98
C ASN A 14 -5.58 15.53 -2.49
N CYS A 15 -4.88 14.47 -2.09
CA CYS A 15 -4.46 14.32 -0.71
C CYS A 15 -3.17 15.10 -0.46
N THR A 16 -3.30 16.28 0.14
CA THR A 16 -2.15 17.13 0.47
C THR A 16 -1.18 16.44 1.43
N SER A 17 -1.67 15.50 2.26
CA SER A 17 -0.90 14.84 3.30
C SER A 17 -1.61 13.59 3.81
N LEU A 18 -1.13 12.41 3.42
CA LEU A 18 -1.52 11.13 4.02
C LEU A 18 -0.38 10.64 4.92
N PHE A 19 -0.60 10.72 6.24
CA PHE A 19 0.36 10.29 7.25
C PHE A 19 -0.18 9.09 8.02
N GLY A 20 0.63 8.04 8.16
CA GLY A 20 0.36 6.93 9.08
C GLY A 20 -0.88 6.10 8.73
N MET A 21 -1.15 5.91 7.43
CA MET A 21 -2.23 5.03 7.01
C MET A 21 -1.84 3.58 7.31
N THR A 22 -2.58 2.93 8.21
CA THR A 22 -2.37 1.53 8.55
C THR A 22 -3.57 0.69 8.15
N LEU A 23 -3.30 -0.37 7.40
CA LEU A 23 -4.26 -1.36 6.94
C LEU A 23 -3.92 -2.71 7.59
N TYR A 24 -4.94 -3.41 8.07
CA TYR A 24 -4.82 -4.72 8.72
C TYR A 24 -5.71 -5.72 7.99
N ASP A 25 -5.27 -6.98 7.94
CA ASP A 25 -6.05 -8.14 7.47
C ASP A 25 -6.67 -7.93 6.07
N CYS A 26 -5.95 -7.28 5.15
CA CYS A 26 -6.46 -7.04 3.80
C CYS A 26 -6.39 -8.33 2.98
N THR A 27 -7.51 -9.05 2.98
CA THR A 27 -7.67 -10.31 2.25
C THR A 27 -7.77 -10.15 0.74
N SER A 28 -8.12 -8.95 0.26
CA SER A 28 -8.14 -8.60 -1.16
C SER A 28 -8.06 -7.08 -1.30
N LEU A 29 -6.85 -6.55 -1.48
CA LEU A 29 -6.65 -5.15 -1.88
C LEU A 29 -6.43 -5.15 -3.39
N SER A 30 -7.47 -4.87 -4.16
CA SER A 30 -7.33 -4.64 -5.60
C SER A 30 -7.82 -3.28 -6.04
N GLY A 31 -7.09 -2.67 -6.98
CA GLY A 31 -7.55 -1.47 -7.69
C GLY A 31 -7.30 -0.12 -6.99
N MET A 32 -6.64 -0.11 -5.82
CA MET A 32 -6.46 1.13 -5.06
C MET A 32 -5.60 2.12 -5.85
N THR A 33 -6.18 3.28 -6.17
CA THR A 33 -5.49 4.33 -6.92
C THR A 33 -5.40 5.61 -6.09
N LEU A 34 -4.18 6.08 -5.83
CA LEU A 34 -3.92 7.39 -5.22
C LEU A 34 -3.42 8.34 -6.29
N TYR A 35 -4.08 9.49 -6.42
CA TYR A 35 -3.80 10.49 -7.46
C TYR A 35 -3.55 11.86 -6.83
N ASP A 36 -2.57 12.62 -7.35
CA ASP A 36 -2.25 14.00 -6.94
C ASP A 36 -2.07 14.13 -5.42
N CYS A 37 -1.14 13.35 -4.88
CA CYS A 37 -0.83 13.39 -3.45
C CYS A 37 0.52 14.05 -3.18
N THR A 38 0.54 15.15 -2.44
CA THR A 38 1.80 15.88 -2.18
C THR A 38 2.74 15.09 -1.28
N SER A 39 2.23 14.46 -0.24
CA SER A 39 3.06 13.67 0.68
C SER A 39 2.31 12.45 1.20
N LEU A 40 2.83 11.27 0.88
CA LEU A 40 2.50 10.03 1.56
C LEU A 40 3.67 9.61 2.45
N SER A 41 3.41 9.37 3.73
CA SER A 41 4.43 8.76 4.57
C SER A 41 3.86 7.84 5.64
N GLY A 42 4.62 6.79 5.94
CA GLY A 42 4.26 5.82 6.97
C GLY A 42 3.05 4.97 6.59
N MET A 43 2.88 4.63 5.31
CA MET A 43 1.85 3.66 4.91
C MET A 43 2.29 2.28 5.39
N THR A 44 1.44 1.60 6.17
CA THR A 44 1.76 0.27 6.70
C THR A 44 0.64 -0.72 6.42
N LEU A 45 0.98 -1.88 5.89
CA LEU A 45 0.06 -2.97 5.60
C LEU A 45 0.46 -4.17 6.46
N TYR A 46 -0.48 -4.74 7.20
CA TYR A 46 -0.30 -5.91 8.05
C TYR A 46 -1.19 -7.06 7.58
N ASP A 47 -0.65 -8.28 7.53
CA ASP A 47 -1.38 -9.52 7.27
C ASP A 47 -2.26 -9.48 6.01
N CYS A 48 -1.75 -8.86 4.94
CA CYS A 48 -2.50 -8.75 3.68
C CYS A 48 -2.24 -9.96 2.79
N THR A 49 -3.27 -10.73 2.44
CA THR A 49 -3.10 -12.04 1.76
C THR A 49 -3.28 -12.00 0.24
N SER A 50 -3.74 -10.87 -0.31
CA SER A 50 -3.80 -10.64 -1.75
C SER A 50 -3.76 -9.14 -2.05
N LEU A 51 -2.56 -8.63 -2.35
CA LEU A 51 -2.38 -7.25 -2.81
C LEU A 51 -2.22 -7.25 -4.33
N SER A 52 -3.20 -6.74 -5.07
CA SER A 52 -3.16 -6.70 -6.53
C SER A 52 -3.54 -5.36 -7.16
N GLY A 53 -2.60 -4.67 -7.80
CA GLY A 53 -2.92 -3.45 -8.56
C GLY A 53 -3.12 -2.21 -7.69
N MET A 54 -2.19 -1.95 -6.78
CA MET A 54 -2.10 -0.64 -6.12
C MET A 54 -1.33 0.33 -7.03
N THR A 55 -1.96 1.43 -7.39
CA THR A 55 -1.38 2.47 -8.24
C THR A 55 -1.26 3.78 -7.48
N LEU A 56 -0.09 4.40 -7.51
CA LEU A 56 0.09 5.77 -7.06
C LEU A 56 0.58 6.59 -8.25
N TYR A 57 -0.07 7.73 -8.49
CA TYR A 57 0.14 8.56 -9.68
C TYR A 57 0.20 10.04 -9.30
N ASP A 58 1.14 10.78 -9.89
CA ASP A 58 1.30 12.23 -9.72
C ASP A 58 1.48 12.63 -8.25
N CYS A 59 2.34 11.88 -7.54
CA CYS A 59 2.56 12.08 -6.12
C CYS A 59 3.93 12.75 -5.90
N THR A 60 3.99 13.88 -5.18
CA THR A 60 5.27 14.58 -5.02
C THR A 60 6.26 13.77 -4.16
N SER A 61 5.80 13.16 -3.07
CA SER A 61 6.68 12.36 -2.21
C SER A 61 6.01 11.12 -1.64
N LEU A 62 6.76 10.01 -1.64
CA LEU A 62 6.46 8.79 -0.87
C LEU A 62 7.64 8.49 0.06
N ALA A 63 7.41 8.68 1.36
CA ALA A 63 8.37 8.45 2.43
C ALA A 63 7.95 7.23 3.27
N GLY A 64 8.39 6.06 2.83
CA GLY A 64 8.25 4.82 3.58
C GLY A 64 6.87 4.17 3.41
N MET A 65 6.91 2.98 2.83
CA MET A 65 5.81 2.02 2.86
C MET A 65 6.33 0.73 3.45
N THR A 66 5.59 0.17 4.41
CA THR A 66 5.99 -1.04 5.10
C THR A 66 4.91 -2.10 4.96
N LEU A 67 5.31 -3.31 4.56
CA LEU A 67 4.41 -4.45 4.42
C LEU A 67 4.88 -5.53 5.39
N TYR A 68 4.04 -5.90 6.34
CA TYR A 68 4.28 -6.93 7.34
C TYR A 68 3.39 -8.14 7.06
N ASP A 69 3.99 -9.32 6.98
CA ASP A 69 3.28 -10.60 6.80
C ASP A 69 2.31 -10.61 5.62
N CYS A 70 2.60 -9.78 4.61
CA CYS A 70 1.82 -9.70 3.41
C CYS A 70 2.24 -10.81 2.45
N THR A 71 1.28 -11.60 1.99
CA THR A 71 1.48 -12.69 1.03
C THR A 71 0.82 -12.33 -0.30
N SER A 72 1.36 -12.85 -1.41
CA SER A 72 0.83 -12.62 -2.76
C SER A 72 0.75 -11.14 -3.19
N LEU A 73 1.86 -10.41 -3.08
CA LEU A 73 1.97 -9.06 -3.66
C LEU A 73 2.16 -9.17 -5.18
N SER A 74 1.20 -8.67 -5.95
CA SER A 74 1.26 -8.68 -7.41
C SER A 74 0.88 -7.31 -7.97
N GLY A 75 1.81 -6.60 -8.60
CA GLY A 75 1.49 -5.31 -9.23
C GLY A 75 1.25 -4.18 -8.22
N MET A 76 2.34 -3.50 -7.87
CA MET A 76 2.30 -2.17 -7.31
C MET A 76 3.00 -1.26 -8.32
N THR A 77 2.40 -0.11 -8.62
CA THR A 77 2.95 0.78 -9.64
C THR A 77 2.98 2.22 -9.14
N LEU A 78 4.13 2.85 -9.37
CA LEU A 78 4.45 4.21 -8.97
C LEU A 78 4.72 5.00 -10.26
N TYR A 79 3.93 6.04 -10.50
CA TYR A 79 4.06 6.91 -11.66
C TYR A 79 4.21 8.37 -11.23
N ASP A 80 5.08 9.08 -11.94
CA ASP A 80 5.28 10.53 -11.82
C ASP A 80 5.54 11.00 -10.37
N PHE A 81 6.64 10.49 -9.80
CA PHE A 81 7.08 10.86 -8.45
C PHE A 81 8.27 11.81 -8.51
N THR A 82 8.22 12.88 -7.71
CA THR A 82 9.40 13.74 -7.51
C THR A 82 10.40 13.09 -6.56
N SER A 83 9.93 12.39 -5.52
CA SER A 83 10.79 11.72 -4.54
C SER A 83 10.19 10.42 -4.01
N PHE A 84 11.04 9.40 -3.87
CA PHE A 84 10.69 8.09 -3.33
C PHE A 84 11.79 7.61 -2.40
N SER A 85 11.45 7.40 -1.12
CA SER A 85 12.43 7.01 -0.09
C SER A 85 12.60 5.49 0.04
N GLY A 86 11.73 4.69 -0.55
CA GLY A 86 11.79 3.23 -0.50
C GLY A 86 10.58 2.56 0.13
N MET A 87 10.59 1.24 0.04
CA MET A 87 9.58 0.33 0.59
C MET A 87 10.28 -0.84 1.27
N THR A 88 9.71 -1.29 2.38
CA THR A 88 10.25 -2.40 3.16
C THR A 88 9.21 -3.50 3.26
N LEU A 89 9.61 -4.73 2.93
CA LEU A 89 8.79 -5.93 3.08
C LEU A 89 9.36 -6.79 4.21
N TYR A 90 8.58 -6.96 5.25
CA TYR A 90 8.79 -7.92 6.33
C TYR A 90 7.84 -9.10 6.12
N ALA A 91 8.21 -10.01 5.22
CA ALA A 91 7.48 -11.26 5.09
C ALA A 91 7.87 -12.20 6.24
N SER A 92 6.91 -12.85 6.89
CA SER A 92 7.20 -14.06 7.65
C SER A 92 7.88 -15.06 6.75
N ALA A 93 8.90 -15.74 7.29
CA ALA A 93 9.48 -16.89 6.62
C ALA A 93 8.35 -17.85 6.23
N PRO A 94 8.40 -18.50 5.05
CA PRO A 94 7.47 -19.59 4.78
C PRO A 94 7.58 -20.54 5.98
N ALA A 95 6.44 -20.90 6.57
CA ALA A 95 6.42 -21.98 7.53
C ALA A 95 6.98 -23.20 6.80
N TYR A 96 8.27 -23.51 7.02
CA TYR A 96 8.85 -24.77 6.62
C TYR A 96 8.08 -25.83 7.43
N LEU A 97 7.08 -26.42 6.80
CA LEU A 97 6.41 -27.62 7.28
C LEU A 97 7.34 -28.80 6.98
N GLY A 98 7.97 -29.35 8.02
CA GLY A 98 8.67 -30.63 7.99
C GLY A 98 10.18 -30.53 7.94
#